data_AF-A0AAW1HTI8-F1
#
_entry.id   AF-A0AAW1HTI8-F1
#
_cell.length_a   1.000
_cell.length_b   1.000
_cell.length_c   1.000
_cell.angle_alpha   90.00
_cell.angle_beta   90.00
_cell.angle_gamma   90.00
#
_symmetry.space_group_name_H-M   'P 1'
#
loop_
_entity.id
_entity.type
_entity.pdbx_description
1 polymer ?
#
loop_
_entity_poly.entity_id
_entity_poly.type
_entity_poly.pdbx_seq_one_letter_code
_entity_poly.pdbx_strand_id
1 'polypeptide(L)'
;MKNCVVLFLAVCAGLTAFAQAKTKCDTLGVNFYDFIGCTEKSTEGDCPTEYDCNYERKPGKCLFNGAVLSDRESVRNNAGCNFGCFCDANNSKGKFICAQGQCGAPPRSDCYLEYELDSCCGKQRCEPSTVTCEVDGKTYKEGQKFYPKDECTVCVCSKDFNGKYEGPHCKRRECPIEIRHTEDIEKNCAPVYSVKPGEPLCCPLLFMCPSKDDQINQIADISAPLNCKYGDKSYYNNTFISRDINQYGIKRVNCECKLPPLFTCTPN
;
A
#
# COMPACT_ATOMS: atom_id res chain seq x y z
N MET A 1 -57.73 -31.61 20.78
CA MET A 1 -56.98 -31.05 19.63
C MET A 1 -55.90 -30.15 20.20
N LYS A 2 -54.67 -30.67 20.33
CA LYS A 2 -53.51 -29.94 20.87
C LYS A 2 -52.65 -29.51 19.69
N ASN A 3 -52.58 -28.21 19.42
CA ASN A 3 -51.77 -27.66 18.34
C ASN A 3 -50.30 -27.61 18.80
N CYS A 4 -49.46 -28.39 18.14
CA CYS A 4 -48.02 -28.39 18.28
C CYS A 4 -47.47 -27.25 17.41
N VAL A 5 -47.01 -26.16 18.02
CA VAL A 5 -46.29 -25.09 17.31
C VAL A 5 -44.82 -25.50 17.25
N VAL A 6 -44.37 -25.88 16.06
CA VAL A 6 -42.95 -26.19 15.78
C VAL A 6 -42.22 -24.85 15.58
N LEU A 7 -41.36 -24.51 16.54
CA LEU A 7 -40.49 -23.34 16.48
C LEU A 7 -39.26 -23.69 15.62
N PHE A 8 -39.16 -23.13 14.42
CA PHE A 8 -37.96 -23.24 13.58
C PHE A 8 -36.86 -22.32 14.13
N LEU A 9 -35.85 -22.89 14.77
CA LEU A 9 -34.60 -22.20 15.10
C LEU A 9 -33.76 -22.06 13.82
N ALA A 10 -33.79 -20.88 13.22
CA ALA A 10 -32.86 -20.51 12.16
C ALA A 10 -31.47 -20.25 12.78
N VAL A 11 -30.58 -21.23 12.69
CA VAL A 11 -29.16 -21.06 13.02
C VAL A 11 -28.51 -20.26 11.89
N CYS A 12 -28.39 -18.94 12.09
CA CYS A 12 -27.49 -18.12 11.28
C CYS A 12 -26.05 -18.52 11.59
N ALA A 13 -25.51 -19.46 10.82
CA ALA A 13 -24.07 -19.66 10.73
C ALA A 13 -23.47 -18.42 10.04
N GLY A 14 -23.12 -17.42 10.86
CA GLY A 14 -22.31 -16.30 10.41
C GLY A 14 -20.95 -16.84 9.98
N LEU A 15 -20.69 -16.85 8.69
CA LEU A 15 -19.34 -16.98 8.14
C LEU A 15 -18.58 -15.72 8.56
N THR A 16 -17.95 -15.74 9.73
CA THR A 16 -16.84 -14.84 10.01
C THR A 16 -15.69 -15.30 9.12
N ALA A 17 -15.58 -14.70 7.93
CA ALA A 17 -14.35 -14.72 7.17
C ALA A 17 -13.29 -14.03 8.04
N PHE A 18 -12.54 -14.82 8.80
CA PHE A 18 -11.29 -14.35 9.37
C PHE A 18 -10.43 -13.97 8.18
N ALA A 19 -10.19 -12.67 8.00
CA ALA A 19 -9.17 -12.17 7.08
C ALA A 19 -7.83 -12.68 7.59
N GLN A 20 -7.44 -13.89 7.19
CA GLN A 20 -6.05 -14.33 7.32
C GLN A 20 -5.23 -13.33 6.51
N ALA A 21 -4.36 -12.61 7.21
CA ALA A 21 -3.59 -11.53 6.63
C ALA A 21 -2.83 -12.05 5.40
N LYS A 22 -2.97 -11.36 4.25
CA LYS A 22 -2.36 -11.67 2.94
C LYS A 22 -0.83 -11.49 2.93
N THR A 23 -0.17 -11.69 4.06
CA THR A 23 1.22 -11.28 4.33
C THR A 23 2.21 -11.92 3.36
N LYS A 24 1.96 -13.17 2.95
CA LYS A 24 2.78 -13.87 1.95
C LYS A 24 2.70 -13.26 0.55
N CYS A 25 1.64 -12.52 0.25
CA CYS A 25 1.41 -11.93 -1.07
C CYS A 25 2.11 -10.57 -1.23
N ASP A 26 2.74 -10.04 -0.19
CA ASP A 26 3.37 -8.71 -0.20
C ASP A 26 4.55 -8.61 -1.16
N THR A 27 5.16 -9.74 -1.50
CA THR A 27 6.19 -9.85 -2.53
C THR A 27 5.66 -9.58 -3.96
N LEU A 28 4.34 -9.63 -4.15
CA LEU A 28 3.66 -9.34 -5.42
C LEU A 28 3.27 -7.86 -5.58
N GLY A 29 3.29 -7.08 -4.48
CA GLY A 29 2.88 -5.67 -4.50
C GLY A 29 1.39 -5.42 -4.22
N VAL A 30 0.70 -6.38 -3.57
CA VAL A 30 -0.74 -6.29 -3.28
C VAL A 30 -1.13 -5.03 -2.50
N ASN A 31 -0.25 -4.54 -1.63
CA ASN A 31 -0.54 -3.39 -0.77
C ASN A 31 -0.86 -2.11 -1.54
N PHE A 32 -0.22 -1.91 -2.69
CA PHE A 32 -0.50 -0.76 -3.56
C PHE A 32 -1.94 -0.81 -4.07
N TYR A 33 -2.37 -1.95 -4.61
CA TYR A 33 -3.71 -2.14 -5.16
C TYR A 33 -4.80 -2.08 -4.09
N ASP A 34 -4.57 -2.76 -2.95
CA ASP A 34 -5.48 -2.72 -1.81
C ASP A 34 -5.66 -1.28 -1.31
N PHE A 35 -4.56 -0.51 -1.22
CA PHE A 35 -4.62 0.86 -0.70
C PHE A 35 -5.33 1.83 -1.65
N ILE A 36 -5.19 1.71 -2.97
CA ILE A 36 -5.86 2.63 -3.91
C ILE A 36 -7.32 2.22 -4.18
N GLY A 37 -7.81 1.16 -3.52
CA GLY A 37 -9.19 0.71 -3.59
C GLY A 37 -9.51 -0.16 -4.81
N CYS A 38 -8.51 -0.84 -5.39
CA CYS A 38 -8.77 -1.87 -6.39
C CYS A 38 -9.41 -3.11 -5.73
N THR A 39 -10.13 -3.89 -6.53
CA THR A 39 -10.76 -5.13 -6.07
C THR A 39 -10.09 -6.34 -6.73
N GLU A 40 -9.94 -7.44 -6.00
CA GLU A 40 -9.42 -8.67 -6.57
C GLU A 40 -10.37 -9.20 -7.64
N LYS A 41 -9.85 -9.49 -8.82
CA LYS A 41 -10.61 -10.06 -9.93
C LYS A 41 -10.48 -11.57 -9.98
N SER A 42 -9.29 -12.08 -9.65
CA SER A 42 -9.02 -13.52 -9.58
C SER A 42 -7.95 -13.81 -8.53
N THR A 43 -7.97 -15.04 -8.01
CA THR A 43 -7.04 -15.52 -6.98
C THR A 43 -6.52 -16.90 -7.34
N GLU A 44 -5.32 -17.21 -6.87
CA GLU A 44 -4.73 -18.54 -6.89
C GLU A 44 -4.23 -18.85 -5.47
N GLY A 45 -4.91 -19.80 -4.81
CA GLY A 45 -4.74 -20.01 -3.37
C GLY A 45 -5.17 -18.77 -2.58
N ASP A 46 -4.30 -18.30 -1.69
CA ASP A 46 -4.57 -17.16 -0.81
C ASP A 46 -4.17 -15.80 -1.41
N CYS A 47 -3.52 -15.79 -2.58
CA CYS A 47 -3.03 -14.57 -3.21
C CYS A 47 -3.84 -14.20 -4.45
N PRO A 48 -4.07 -12.89 -4.67
CA PRO A 48 -4.64 -12.41 -5.92
C PRO A 48 -3.67 -12.64 -7.08
N THR A 49 -4.23 -12.95 -8.23
CA THR A 49 -3.50 -13.07 -9.50
C THR A 49 -3.86 -11.94 -10.48
N GLU A 50 -4.95 -11.21 -10.22
CA GLU A 50 -5.33 -10.00 -10.98
C GLU A 50 -6.21 -9.09 -10.12
N TYR A 51 -6.04 -7.77 -10.30
CA TYR A 51 -6.94 -6.76 -9.76
C TYR A 51 -7.76 -6.09 -10.87
N ASP A 52 -9.00 -5.74 -10.54
CA ASP A 52 -9.81 -4.78 -11.26
C ASP A 52 -9.68 -3.40 -10.59
N CYS A 53 -9.28 -2.41 -11.38
CA CYS A 53 -8.93 -1.09 -10.90
C CYS A 53 -9.58 -0.01 -11.76
N ASN A 54 -10.19 0.98 -11.11
CA ASN A 54 -10.69 2.18 -11.77
C ASN A 54 -9.93 3.41 -11.27
N TYR A 55 -9.03 3.91 -12.13
CA TYR A 55 -8.20 5.10 -11.84
C TYR A 55 -8.81 6.41 -12.33
N GLU A 56 -10.02 6.38 -12.90
CA GLU A 56 -10.59 7.54 -13.59
C GLU A 56 -10.95 8.65 -12.60
N ARG A 57 -10.30 9.81 -12.75
CA ARG A 57 -10.69 11.01 -12.02
C ARG A 57 -11.78 11.76 -12.76
N LYS A 58 -12.92 11.93 -12.08
CA LYS A 58 -14.00 12.79 -12.55
C LYS A 58 -13.61 14.27 -12.39
N PRO A 59 -14.00 15.15 -13.34
CA PRO A 59 -13.85 16.60 -13.16
C PRO A 59 -14.48 17.07 -11.84
N GLY A 60 -13.83 18.00 -11.14
CA GLY A 60 -14.33 18.52 -9.86
C GLY A 60 -14.25 17.56 -8.68
N LYS A 61 -13.55 16.43 -8.81
CA LYS A 61 -13.37 15.43 -7.75
C LYS A 61 -11.91 14.94 -7.66
N CYS A 62 -11.55 14.43 -6.49
CA CYS A 62 -10.34 13.64 -6.29
C CYS A 62 -10.70 12.18 -5.98
N LEU A 63 -9.80 11.25 -6.29
CA LEU A 63 -9.88 9.85 -5.89
C LEU A 63 -8.76 9.59 -4.87
N PHE A 64 -9.12 8.99 -3.74
CA PHE A 64 -8.16 8.59 -2.71
C PHE A 64 -8.67 7.37 -1.96
N ASN A 65 -7.90 6.29 -1.95
CA ASN A 65 -8.21 5.04 -1.27
C ASN A 65 -9.61 4.52 -1.62
N GLY A 66 -9.90 4.46 -2.93
CA GLY A 66 -11.21 4.09 -3.47
C GLY A 66 -12.35 5.11 -3.23
N ALA A 67 -12.13 6.16 -2.44
CA ALA A 67 -13.15 7.16 -2.12
C ALA A 67 -13.08 8.37 -3.05
N VAL A 68 -14.25 8.84 -3.48
CA VAL A 68 -14.38 10.07 -4.27
C VAL A 68 -14.59 11.25 -3.34
N LEU A 69 -13.63 12.17 -3.32
CA LEU A 69 -13.62 13.35 -2.47
C LEU A 69 -14.09 14.59 -3.25
N SER A 70 -14.87 15.44 -2.58
CA SER A 70 -15.28 16.74 -3.11
C SER A 70 -14.21 17.82 -2.91
N ASP A 71 -14.31 18.93 -3.64
CA ASP A 71 -13.42 20.07 -3.42
C ASP A 71 -13.40 20.49 -1.94
N ARG A 72 -12.19 20.76 -1.44
CA ARG A 72 -11.86 21.06 -0.03
C ARG A 72 -12.11 19.96 0.99
N GLU A 73 -12.58 18.79 0.58
CA GLU A 73 -12.71 17.66 1.48
C GLU A 73 -11.33 17.15 1.91
N SER A 74 -11.16 16.96 3.22
CA SER A 74 -9.88 16.53 3.80
C SER A 74 -9.64 15.03 3.63
N VAL A 75 -8.41 14.67 3.34
CA VAL A 75 -7.94 13.28 3.43
C VAL A 75 -7.87 12.91 4.91
N ARG A 76 -8.44 11.75 5.28
CA ARG A 76 -8.44 11.31 6.67
C ARG A 76 -7.02 11.08 7.20
N ASN A 77 -6.82 11.42 8.47
CA ASN A 77 -5.72 10.97 9.33
C ASN A 77 -4.28 11.18 8.83
N ASN A 78 -3.97 12.34 8.23
CA ASN A 78 -2.60 12.66 7.76
C ASN A 78 -1.97 11.49 7.00
N ALA A 79 -2.73 10.84 6.12
CA ALA A 79 -2.41 9.54 5.54
C ALA A 79 -0.94 9.46 5.10
N GLY A 80 -0.21 8.46 5.63
CA GLY A 80 1.24 8.30 5.48
C GLY A 80 2.07 9.57 5.65
N CYS A 81 1.82 10.32 6.73
CA CYS A 81 2.55 11.54 7.09
C CYS A 81 2.38 12.74 6.15
N ASN A 82 1.29 12.79 5.38
CA ASN A 82 0.95 13.99 4.61
C ASN A 82 0.00 14.87 5.42
N PHE A 83 0.49 16.01 5.90
CA PHE A 83 -0.23 16.84 6.87
C PHE A 83 -1.32 17.69 6.21
N GLY A 84 -2.52 17.69 6.79
CA GLY A 84 -3.59 18.62 6.42
C GLY A 84 -3.96 18.56 4.93
N CYS A 85 -3.89 17.38 4.33
CA CYS A 85 -4.21 17.21 2.92
C CYS A 85 -5.69 17.39 2.65
N PHE A 86 -6.01 18.08 1.57
CA PHE A 86 -7.38 18.19 1.06
C PHE A 86 -7.39 18.10 -0.46
N CYS A 87 -8.56 17.72 -0.98
CA CYS A 87 -8.81 17.72 -2.41
C CYS A 87 -8.92 19.16 -2.93
N ASP A 88 -8.06 19.52 -3.88
CA ASP A 88 -8.13 20.75 -4.66
C ASP A 88 -8.68 20.39 -6.04
N ALA A 89 -9.99 20.59 -6.20
CA ALA A 89 -10.69 20.23 -7.43
C ALA A 89 -11.52 21.40 -7.94
N ASN A 90 -11.03 22.02 -9.01
CA ASN A 90 -11.80 22.98 -9.81
C ASN A 90 -12.53 22.22 -10.95
N ASN A 91 -12.93 22.89 -12.02
CA ASN A 91 -13.54 22.25 -13.20
C ASN A 91 -12.64 21.22 -13.93
N SER A 92 -11.37 21.06 -13.50
CA SER A 92 -10.43 20.05 -13.97
C SER A 92 -10.48 18.78 -13.11
N LYS A 93 -9.68 17.77 -13.47
CA LYS A 93 -9.42 16.64 -12.58
C LYS A 93 -8.74 17.14 -11.30
N GLY A 94 -9.23 16.72 -10.14
CA GLY A 94 -8.74 17.18 -8.85
C GLY A 94 -7.35 16.63 -8.53
N LYS A 95 -6.63 17.36 -7.68
CA LYS A 95 -5.33 16.99 -7.13
C LYS A 95 -5.33 17.21 -5.62
N PHE A 96 -4.30 16.74 -4.93
CA PHE A 96 -4.17 16.98 -3.49
C PHE A 96 -3.22 18.13 -3.20
N ILE A 97 -3.63 18.99 -2.26
CA ILE A 97 -2.75 19.98 -1.64
C ILE A 97 -2.59 19.59 -0.18
N CYS A 98 -1.33 19.54 0.28
CA CYS A 98 -0.98 19.20 1.64
C CYS A 98 -0.08 20.28 2.24
N ALA A 99 -0.15 20.44 3.56
CA ALA A 99 0.81 21.25 4.28
C ALA A 99 2.20 20.56 4.28
N GLN A 100 3.25 21.36 4.09
CA GLN A 100 4.61 20.91 4.36
C GLN A 100 4.80 20.87 5.88
N GLY A 101 4.62 19.69 6.46
CA GLY A 101 4.92 19.43 7.86
C GLY A 101 6.17 18.57 7.97
N GLN A 102 6.99 18.85 8.98
CA GLN A 102 8.03 17.95 9.43
C GLN A 102 7.71 17.53 10.86
N CYS A 103 8.04 16.29 11.21
CA CYS A 103 8.12 15.94 12.62
C CYS A 103 9.21 16.78 13.29
N GLY A 104 9.08 16.98 14.60
CA GLY A 104 10.04 17.77 15.37
C GLY A 104 11.46 17.23 15.31
N ALA A 105 12.37 17.93 15.99
CA ALA A 105 13.78 17.53 16.08
C ALA A 105 13.93 16.06 16.55
N PRO A 106 15.03 15.39 16.15
CA PRO A 106 15.37 14.07 16.69
C PRO A 106 15.32 14.06 18.22
N PRO A 107 15.00 12.90 18.84
CA PRO A 107 14.98 12.82 20.29
C PRO A 107 16.36 13.16 20.87
N ARG A 108 16.38 13.78 22.05
CA ARG A 108 17.63 14.02 22.80
C ARG A 108 18.38 12.72 23.07
N SER A 109 19.68 12.82 23.36
CA SER A 109 20.47 11.68 23.86
C SER A 109 19.76 11.02 25.04
N ASP A 110 19.74 9.68 25.04
CA ASP A 110 19.03 8.80 26.00
C ASP A 110 17.49 8.79 25.92
N CYS A 111 16.88 9.60 25.05
CA CYS A 111 15.46 9.56 24.76
C CYS A 111 15.14 8.78 23.49
N TYR A 112 13.87 8.41 23.31
CA TYR A 112 13.36 7.78 22.10
C TYR A 112 12.01 8.38 21.69
N LEU A 113 11.56 8.06 20.47
CA LEU A 113 10.24 8.48 19.99
C LEU A 113 9.21 7.39 20.28
N GLU A 114 8.19 7.78 21.03
CA GLU A 114 6.97 7.02 21.32
C GLU A 114 5.87 7.43 20.34
N TYR A 115 5.16 6.45 19.80
CA TYR A 115 4.14 6.63 18.78
C TYR A 115 2.84 5.96 19.18
N GLU A 116 1.73 6.57 18.75
CA GLU A 116 0.46 5.87 18.56
C GLU A 116 0.43 5.24 17.16
N LEU A 117 -0.35 4.17 16.96
CA LEU A 117 -0.38 3.44 15.69
C LEU A 117 -0.72 4.32 14.48
N ASP A 118 -1.67 5.25 14.65
CA ASP A 118 -2.09 6.19 13.61
C ASP A 118 -1.33 7.52 13.63
N SER A 119 -0.45 7.74 14.60
CA SER A 119 0.32 8.99 14.66
C SER A 119 1.37 9.01 13.56
N CYS A 120 1.51 10.12 12.83
CA CYS A 120 2.66 10.30 11.95
C CYS A 120 3.95 10.51 12.77
N CYS A 121 3.91 11.49 13.69
CA CYS A 121 5.05 11.91 14.48
C CYS A 121 4.99 11.35 15.89
N GLY A 122 6.14 10.90 16.37
CA GLY A 122 6.29 10.44 17.74
C GLY A 122 6.47 11.61 18.71
N LYS A 123 6.15 11.36 19.97
CA LYS A 123 6.48 12.21 21.10
C LYS A 123 7.76 11.70 21.73
N GLN A 124 8.59 12.61 22.24
CA GLN A 124 9.81 12.21 22.92
C GLN A 124 9.48 11.61 24.29
N ARG A 125 10.01 10.42 24.56
CA ARG A 125 10.00 9.76 25.87
C ARG A 125 11.44 9.51 26.32
N CYS A 126 11.77 9.97 27.52
CA CYS A 126 13.12 9.84 28.10
C CYS A 126 13.16 8.89 29.29
N GLU A 127 12.00 8.53 29.82
CA GLU A 127 11.90 7.55 30.90
C GLU A 127 12.26 6.15 30.36
N PRO A 128 12.97 5.33 31.15
CA PRO A 128 13.25 3.96 30.77
C PRO A 128 11.94 3.17 30.66
N SER A 129 11.81 2.39 29.59
CA SER A 129 10.70 1.44 29.44
C SER A 129 11.06 0.11 30.08
N THR A 130 10.13 -0.47 30.85
CA THR A 130 10.21 -1.86 31.33
C THR A 130 9.53 -2.85 30.37
N VAL A 131 8.80 -2.35 29.39
CA VAL A 131 8.12 -3.13 28.35
C VAL A 131 8.96 -3.12 27.08
N THR A 132 9.17 -4.30 26.51
CA THR A 132 9.91 -4.51 25.27
C THR A 132 9.26 -5.57 24.39
N CYS A 133 9.37 -5.41 23.08
CA CYS A 133 8.94 -6.37 22.07
C CYS A 133 10.16 -6.87 21.30
N GLU A 134 10.30 -8.18 21.13
CA GLU A 134 11.34 -8.79 20.30
C GLU A 134 10.74 -9.18 18.96
N VAL A 135 11.19 -8.54 17.88
CA VAL A 135 10.67 -8.77 16.52
C VAL A 135 11.84 -8.82 15.54
N ASP A 136 11.93 -9.90 14.76
CA ASP A 136 12.98 -10.14 13.75
C ASP A 136 14.42 -10.02 14.30
N GLY A 137 14.61 -10.41 15.55
CA GLY A 137 15.90 -10.31 16.26
C GLY A 137 16.27 -8.91 16.70
N LYS A 138 15.30 -7.99 16.79
CA LYS A 138 15.46 -6.63 17.31
C LYS A 138 14.53 -6.38 18.49
N THR A 139 15.06 -5.74 19.52
CA THR A 139 14.30 -5.26 20.67
C THR A 139 13.75 -3.85 20.41
N TYR A 140 12.45 -3.68 20.63
CA TYR A 140 11.75 -2.40 20.59
C TYR A 140 11.21 -2.07 21.98
N LYS A 141 11.36 -0.82 22.42
CA LYS A 141 10.76 -0.29 23.66
C LYS A 141 9.27 0.00 23.45
N GLU A 142 8.50 0.04 24.54
CA GLU A 142 7.11 0.48 24.52
C GLU A 142 6.92 1.79 23.74
N GLY A 143 5.92 1.81 22.88
CA GLY A 143 5.59 2.94 22.03
C GLY A 143 6.47 3.07 20.79
N GLN A 144 7.56 2.30 20.64
CA GLN A 144 8.36 2.37 19.41
C GLN A 144 7.63 1.70 18.24
N LYS A 145 7.71 2.35 17.08
CA LYS A 145 7.26 1.75 15.82
C LYS A 145 8.26 0.72 15.31
N PHE A 146 7.73 -0.32 14.69
CA PHE A 146 8.50 -1.29 13.94
C PHE A 146 7.75 -1.75 12.70
N TYR A 147 8.52 -2.32 11.77
CA TYR A 147 8.05 -2.85 10.49
C TYR A 147 8.55 -4.29 10.41
N PRO A 148 7.67 -5.28 10.59
CA PRO A 148 8.03 -6.68 10.43
C PRO A 148 8.68 -6.97 9.08
N LYS A 149 9.59 -7.93 9.03
CA LYS A 149 10.09 -8.48 7.78
C LYS A 149 8.97 -9.15 6.99
N ASP A 150 9.11 -9.13 5.67
CA ASP A 150 8.23 -9.82 4.72
C ASP A 150 6.76 -9.39 4.74
N GLU A 151 6.39 -8.39 5.54
CA GLU A 151 5.03 -7.85 5.61
C GLU A 151 4.98 -6.32 5.45
N CYS A 152 3.96 -5.84 4.75
CA CYS A 152 3.63 -4.41 4.67
C CYS A 152 2.75 -3.98 5.82
N THR A 153 3.21 -4.29 7.02
CA THR A 153 2.56 -3.97 8.28
C THR A 153 3.41 -2.95 9.04
N VAL A 154 2.75 -2.02 9.73
CA VAL A 154 3.39 -1.15 10.72
C VAL A 154 2.79 -1.48 12.07
N CYS A 155 3.64 -1.60 13.07
CA CYS A 155 3.25 -1.93 14.43
C CYS A 155 3.83 -0.93 15.42
N VAL A 156 3.20 -0.84 16.58
CA VAL A 156 3.72 -0.14 17.76
C VAL A 156 3.90 -1.16 18.87
N CYS A 157 5.10 -1.20 19.45
CA CYS A 157 5.37 -2.07 20.59
C CYS A 157 4.54 -1.63 21.79
N SER A 158 3.83 -2.58 22.40
CA SER A 158 2.99 -2.33 23.56
C SER A 158 3.11 -3.50 24.53
N LYS A 159 2.63 -3.31 25.76
CA LYS A 159 2.60 -4.35 26.79
C LYS A 159 1.76 -5.57 26.38
N ASP A 160 0.74 -5.36 25.57
CA ASP A 160 -0.23 -6.39 25.18
C ASP A 160 0.12 -7.04 23.83
N PHE A 161 1.26 -6.68 23.23
CA PHE A 161 1.73 -7.29 21.98
C PHE A 161 2.06 -8.77 22.20
N ASN A 162 1.30 -9.64 21.54
CA ASN A 162 1.36 -11.10 21.70
C ASN A 162 2.24 -11.79 20.64
N GLY A 163 3.00 -11.03 19.85
CA GLY A 163 3.80 -11.55 18.74
C GLY A 163 3.04 -11.71 17.43
N LYS A 164 1.75 -11.38 17.36
CA LYS A 164 0.94 -11.41 16.13
C LYS A 164 0.76 -10.01 15.56
N TYR A 165 0.83 -9.91 14.24
CA TYR A 165 0.72 -8.64 13.52
C TYR A 165 -0.72 -8.24 13.22
N GLU A 166 -1.53 -8.15 14.28
CA GLU A 166 -2.95 -7.81 14.21
C GLU A 166 -3.30 -6.56 15.02
N GLY A 167 -4.49 -6.01 14.76
CA GLY A 167 -5.01 -4.89 15.56
C GLY A 167 -5.20 -5.32 17.02
N PRO A 168 -5.05 -4.39 17.99
CA PRO A 168 -4.95 -2.94 17.81
C PRO A 168 -3.50 -2.41 17.71
N HIS A 169 -2.48 -3.27 17.75
CA HIS A 169 -1.07 -2.85 17.82
C HIS A 169 -0.41 -2.72 16.46
N CYS A 170 -0.97 -3.41 15.47
CA CYS A 170 -0.49 -3.44 14.11
C CYS A 170 -1.61 -3.03 13.15
N LYS A 171 -1.22 -2.37 12.07
CA LYS A 171 -2.09 -2.11 10.93
C LYS A 171 -1.34 -2.26 9.64
N ARG A 172 -2.09 -2.47 8.56
CA ARG A 172 -1.55 -2.40 7.21
C ARG A 172 -0.91 -1.05 6.96
N ARG A 173 0.28 -1.05 6.36
CA ARG A 173 1.00 0.19 6.03
C ARG A 173 0.25 0.96 4.97
N GLU A 174 -0.12 2.18 5.31
CA GLU A 174 -0.72 3.12 4.36
C GLU A 174 0.30 3.53 3.28
N CYS A 175 -0.15 3.55 2.02
CA CYS A 175 0.62 4.00 0.88
C CYS A 175 -0.14 5.13 0.17
N PRO A 176 -0.16 6.36 0.73
CA PRO A 176 -0.94 7.50 0.22
C PRO A 176 -0.35 8.08 -1.08
N ILE A 177 -0.01 7.22 -2.02
CA ILE A 177 0.76 7.54 -3.21
C ILE A 177 -0.07 8.32 -4.23
N GLU A 178 -1.40 8.15 -4.20
CA GLU A 178 -2.36 8.97 -4.95
C GLU A 178 -2.23 10.47 -4.65
N ILE A 179 -1.77 10.86 -3.44
CA ILE A 179 -1.56 12.27 -3.10
C ILE A 179 -0.55 12.93 -4.05
N ARG A 180 0.46 12.19 -4.51
CA ARG A 180 1.58 12.73 -5.31
C ARG A 180 1.60 12.22 -6.75
N HIS A 181 1.02 11.06 -7.01
CA HIS A 181 1.15 10.33 -8.28
C HIS A 181 -0.18 9.97 -8.92
N THR A 182 -1.29 10.66 -8.57
CA THR A 182 -2.60 10.36 -9.17
C THR A 182 -2.60 10.42 -10.70
N GLU A 183 -1.84 11.35 -11.29
CA GLU A 183 -1.73 11.46 -12.75
C GLU A 183 -0.96 10.30 -13.38
N ASP A 184 0.07 9.80 -12.70
CA ASP A 184 0.87 8.67 -13.17
C ASP A 184 0.03 7.38 -13.12
N ILE A 185 -0.71 7.19 -12.03
CA ILE A 185 -1.61 6.03 -11.84
C ILE A 185 -2.70 6.04 -12.91
N GLU A 186 -3.35 7.19 -13.14
CA GLU A 186 -4.39 7.34 -14.16
C GLU A 186 -3.88 7.05 -15.58
N LYS A 187 -2.58 7.29 -15.84
CA LYS A 187 -1.91 6.97 -17.11
C LYS A 187 -1.38 5.54 -17.18
N ASN A 188 -1.74 4.67 -16.23
CA ASN A 188 -1.23 3.30 -16.14
C ASN A 188 0.31 3.24 -16.14
N CYS A 189 0.97 4.18 -15.46
CA CYS A 189 2.41 4.14 -15.27
C CYS A 189 2.75 3.01 -14.28
N ALA A 190 3.91 2.40 -14.43
CA ALA A 190 4.33 1.26 -13.63
C ALA A 190 4.88 1.70 -12.26
N PRO A 191 4.37 1.20 -11.12
CA PRO A 191 4.94 1.48 -9.79
C PRO A 191 6.39 1.01 -9.68
N VAL A 192 7.26 1.90 -9.23
CA VAL A 192 8.68 1.64 -8.97
C VAL A 192 8.92 1.58 -7.47
N TYR A 193 9.37 0.42 -7.00
CA TYR A 193 9.71 0.17 -5.61
C TYR A 193 11.19 0.39 -5.35
N SER A 194 11.55 0.82 -4.14
CA SER A 194 12.93 0.86 -3.66
C SER A 194 13.09 -0.25 -2.61
N VAL A 195 13.29 -1.47 -3.08
CA VAL A 195 13.40 -2.67 -2.24
C VAL A 195 14.73 -3.36 -2.47
N LYS A 196 15.24 -4.01 -1.42
CA LYS A 196 16.32 -4.99 -1.58
C LYS A 196 15.76 -6.35 -2.02
N PRO A 197 16.59 -7.22 -2.62
CA PRO A 197 16.18 -8.58 -2.91
C PRO A 197 15.61 -9.28 -1.66
N GLY A 198 14.40 -9.82 -1.77
CA GLY A 198 13.71 -10.52 -0.68
C GLY A 198 12.88 -9.65 0.25
N GLU A 199 12.84 -8.32 0.09
CA GLU A 199 11.95 -7.45 0.87
C GLU A 199 10.55 -7.32 0.22
N PRO A 200 9.49 -7.12 1.03
CA PRO A 200 8.13 -6.99 0.52
C PRO A 200 7.93 -5.70 -0.28
N LEU A 201 7.08 -5.76 -1.32
CA LEU A 201 6.76 -4.64 -2.21
C LEU A 201 5.62 -3.79 -1.60
N CYS A 202 5.96 -2.98 -0.60
CA CYS A 202 4.93 -2.32 0.20
C CYS A 202 4.35 -1.05 -0.38
N CYS A 203 5.17 -0.04 -0.62
CA CYS A 203 4.72 1.20 -1.22
C CYS A 203 5.69 1.56 -2.35
N PRO A 204 5.19 1.86 -3.56
CA PRO A 204 6.05 2.42 -4.59
C PRO A 204 6.58 3.78 -4.15
N LEU A 205 7.79 4.09 -4.60
CA LEU A 205 8.46 5.37 -4.35
C LEU A 205 8.12 6.40 -5.43
N LEU A 206 7.97 5.94 -6.67
CA LEU A 206 7.66 6.74 -7.86
C LEU A 206 6.99 5.85 -8.90
N PHE A 207 6.64 6.43 -10.06
CA PHE A 207 6.08 5.71 -11.19
C PHE A 207 6.92 5.93 -12.45
N MET A 208 7.04 4.88 -13.25
CA MET A 208 7.64 4.93 -14.56
C MET A 208 6.54 4.99 -15.61
N CYS A 209 6.40 6.10 -16.32
CA CYS A 209 5.48 6.23 -17.45
C CYS A 209 6.20 5.90 -18.76
N PRO A 210 5.51 5.44 -19.82
CA PRO A 210 6.11 5.15 -21.12
C PRO A 210 7.00 6.26 -21.67
N SER A 211 8.14 5.88 -22.23
CA SER A 211 9.12 6.78 -22.86
C SER A 211 9.77 6.09 -24.05
N LYS A 212 10.35 6.89 -24.94
CA LYS A 212 11.18 6.42 -26.05
C LYS A 212 12.46 5.69 -25.60
N ASP A 213 12.88 5.92 -24.36
CA ASP A 213 14.10 5.32 -23.79
C ASP A 213 13.85 3.93 -23.18
N ASP A 214 12.63 3.40 -23.29
CA ASP A 214 12.28 2.06 -22.83
C ASP A 214 12.93 0.96 -23.66
N GLN A 215 13.62 0.05 -22.99
CA GLN A 215 14.08 -1.20 -23.58
C GLN A 215 13.04 -2.28 -23.29
N ILE A 216 12.25 -2.60 -24.31
CA ILE A 216 11.16 -3.59 -24.20
C ILE A 216 11.64 -4.90 -24.81
N ASN A 217 11.76 -5.93 -23.97
CA ASN A 217 12.06 -7.29 -24.38
C ASN A 217 10.79 -8.12 -24.24
N GLN A 218 10.15 -8.44 -25.37
CA GLN A 218 8.98 -9.30 -25.41
C GLN A 218 9.41 -10.68 -25.90
N ILE A 219 9.15 -11.71 -25.11
CA ILE A 219 9.28 -13.09 -25.57
C ILE A 219 8.05 -13.37 -26.43
N ALA A 220 8.26 -13.72 -27.70
CA ALA A 220 7.20 -13.98 -28.67
C ALA A 220 6.47 -15.29 -28.35
N ASP A 221 5.64 -15.27 -27.31
CA ASP A 221 4.63 -16.29 -27.07
C ASP A 221 3.25 -15.65 -27.19
N ILE A 222 2.67 -15.80 -28.39
CA ILE A 222 1.40 -15.18 -28.80
C ILE A 222 0.20 -15.83 -28.05
N SER A 223 0.43 -16.92 -27.32
CA SER A 223 -0.61 -17.64 -26.57
C SER A 223 -0.84 -17.13 -25.16
N ALA A 224 0.05 -16.29 -24.62
CA ALA A 224 -0.12 -15.73 -23.29
C ALA A 224 -1.30 -14.72 -23.28
N PRO A 225 -2.10 -14.65 -22.21
CA PRO A 225 -3.08 -13.57 -22.06
C PRO A 225 -2.36 -12.21 -21.87
N LEU A 226 -2.96 -11.14 -22.39
CA LEU A 226 -2.55 -9.76 -22.10
C LEU A 226 -3.02 -9.41 -20.69
N ASN A 227 -2.10 -9.16 -19.75
CA ASN A 227 -2.53 -8.88 -18.37
C ASN A 227 -1.95 -7.60 -17.74
N CYS A 228 -0.93 -6.97 -18.31
CA CYS A 228 -0.45 -5.68 -17.78
C CYS A 228 -0.55 -4.54 -18.79
N LYS A 229 -0.97 -3.38 -18.28
CA LYS A 229 -0.97 -2.10 -18.98
C LYS A 229 0.28 -1.32 -18.64
N TYR A 230 0.76 -0.58 -19.62
CA TYR A 230 1.82 0.41 -19.48
C TYR A 230 1.55 1.56 -20.44
N GLY A 231 1.02 2.66 -19.90
CA GLY A 231 0.36 3.68 -20.72
C GLY A 231 -0.95 3.18 -21.31
N ASP A 232 -1.16 3.49 -22.59
CA ASP A 232 -2.33 3.06 -23.37
C ASP A 232 -2.17 1.66 -23.98
N LYS A 233 -1.01 1.00 -23.77
CA LYS A 233 -0.69 -0.30 -24.36
C LYS A 233 -0.85 -1.43 -23.33
N SER A 234 -1.39 -2.55 -23.79
CA SER A 234 -1.41 -3.82 -23.06
C SER A 234 -0.27 -4.72 -23.54
N TYR A 235 0.29 -5.48 -22.61
CA TYR A 235 1.42 -6.37 -22.82
C TYR A 235 1.17 -7.75 -22.21
N TYR A 236 1.88 -8.74 -22.75
CA TYR A 236 1.88 -10.12 -22.26
C TYR A 236 2.73 -10.26 -20.99
N ASN A 237 2.44 -11.28 -20.18
CA ASN A 237 3.12 -11.47 -18.87
C ASN A 237 4.63 -11.67 -18.97
N ASN A 238 5.11 -12.21 -20.09
CA ASN A 238 6.52 -12.45 -20.37
C ASN A 238 7.23 -11.24 -21.01
N THR A 239 6.63 -10.05 -20.93
CA THR A 239 7.25 -8.81 -21.35
C THR A 239 8.09 -8.25 -20.21
N PHE A 240 9.30 -7.82 -20.52
CA PHE A 240 10.19 -7.13 -19.60
C PHE A 240 10.48 -5.73 -20.15
N ILE A 241 10.43 -4.73 -19.27
CA ILE A 241 10.76 -3.34 -19.61
C ILE A 241 11.92 -2.92 -18.72
N SER A 242 12.97 -2.36 -19.28
CA SER A 242 14.05 -1.75 -18.50
C SER A 242 14.33 -0.33 -18.92
N ARG A 243 14.70 0.52 -17.95
CA ARG A 243 15.04 1.92 -18.16
C ARG A 243 16.05 2.43 -17.14
N ASP A 244 16.98 3.26 -17.59
CA ASP A 244 17.80 4.10 -16.71
C ASP A 244 16.98 5.31 -16.24
N ILE A 245 16.79 5.46 -14.92
CA ILE A 245 16.01 6.55 -14.34
C ILE A 245 16.85 7.54 -13.53
N ASN A 246 17.99 7.11 -12.97
CA ASN A 246 18.88 7.94 -12.13
C ASN A 246 18.13 8.84 -11.11
N GLN A 247 17.16 8.27 -10.40
CA GLN A 247 16.30 8.97 -9.45
C GLN A 247 16.28 8.25 -8.11
N TYR A 248 16.32 9.01 -7.01
CA TYR A 248 16.29 8.48 -5.64
C TYR A 248 17.34 7.38 -5.37
N GLY A 249 18.52 7.50 -5.98
CA GLY A 249 19.59 6.49 -5.88
C GLY A 249 19.39 5.23 -6.75
N ILE A 250 18.27 5.12 -7.47
CA ILE A 250 17.99 4.05 -8.41
C ILE A 250 18.57 4.44 -9.78
N LYS A 251 19.53 3.65 -10.27
CA LYS A 251 20.17 3.90 -11.57
C LYS A 251 19.34 3.32 -12.71
N ARG A 252 18.99 2.05 -12.60
CA ARG A 252 18.22 1.27 -13.57
C ARG A 252 17.10 0.53 -12.87
N VAL A 253 15.95 0.46 -13.51
CA VAL A 253 14.82 -0.38 -13.10
C VAL A 253 14.55 -1.44 -14.14
N ASN A 254 14.12 -2.61 -13.66
CA ASN A 254 13.53 -3.66 -14.46
C ASN A 254 12.09 -3.85 -14.02
N CYS A 255 11.19 -3.99 -14.99
CA CYS A 255 9.77 -4.13 -14.78
C CYS A 255 9.27 -5.40 -15.45
N GLU A 256 8.40 -6.09 -14.72
CA GLU A 256 7.76 -7.32 -15.16
C GLU A 256 6.29 -7.31 -14.72
N CYS A 257 5.47 -8.07 -15.41
CA CYS A 257 4.05 -8.21 -15.10
C CYS A 257 3.87 -9.25 -13.98
N LYS A 258 4.20 -8.87 -12.73
CA LYS A 258 4.02 -9.74 -11.55
C LYS A 258 2.56 -9.90 -11.15
N LEU A 259 1.85 -8.78 -11.07
CA LEU A 259 0.49 -8.71 -10.57
C LEU A 259 -0.29 -7.64 -11.37
N PRO A 260 -1.05 -8.05 -12.40
CA PRO A 260 -1.98 -7.22 -13.14
C PRO A 260 -2.87 -6.31 -12.27
N PRO A 261 -3.24 -5.10 -12.74
CA PRO A 261 -3.18 -4.67 -14.16
C PRO A 261 -1.96 -3.84 -14.55
N LEU A 262 -1.05 -3.49 -13.64
CA LEU A 262 0.14 -2.69 -13.95
C LEU A 262 1.42 -3.53 -13.87
N PHE A 263 2.45 -3.09 -14.59
CA PHE A 263 3.80 -3.62 -14.39
C PHE A 263 4.34 -3.28 -13.00
N THR A 264 5.16 -4.15 -12.45
CA THR A 264 5.87 -3.93 -11.19
C THR A 264 7.36 -3.72 -11.47
N CYS A 265 7.90 -2.59 -11.05
CA CYS A 265 9.31 -2.24 -11.28
C CYS A 265 10.14 -2.28 -10.00
N THR A 266 11.32 -2.87 -10.07
CA THR A 266 12.31 -2.89 -8.98
C THR A 266 13.70 -2.50 -9.50
N PRO A 267 14.63 -2.05 -8.65
CA PRO A 267 16.00 -1.81 -9.06
C PRO A 267 16.63 -3.10 -9.61
N ASN A 268 17.44 -2.97 -10.65
CA ASN A 268 18.30 -4.05 -11.15
C ASN A 268 19.54 -4.21 -10.27
#